data_AF-A0A951D4S3-F1
#
_entry.id   AF-A0A951D4S3-F1
#
_cell.length_a   1.000
_cell.length_b   1.000
_cell.length_c   1.000
_cell.angle_alpha   90.00
_cell.angle_beta   90.00
_cell.angle_gamma   90.00
#
_symmetry.space_group_name_H-M   'P 1'
#
loop_
_entity.id
_entity.type
_entity.pdbx_description
1 polymer ?
#
loop_
_entity_poly.entity_id
_entity_poly.type
_entity_poly.pdbx_seq_one_letter_code
_entity_poly.pdbx_strand_id
1 'polypeptide(L)'
;MNHWPDEVPADIHRFSQPDTEPTPWSVGSKEIGAADTFWLSAVRRVGRPHVYAVGRRVARCAIWFCTGPEERKAKNLVANPSCILTTGSATSPTARSTWFLTAGLCG
;
A
#
# COMPACT_ATOMS: atom_id res chain seq x y z
N MET A 1 -15.95 5.06 10.98
CA MET A 1 -15.52 5.65 9.71
C MET A 1 -14.01 5.87 9.80
N ASN A 2 -13.23 5.39 8.83
CA ASN A 2 -11.77 5.52 8.88
C ASN A 2 -11.42 6.94 8.40
N HIS A 3 -11.02 7.83 9.31
CA HIS A 3 -10.66 9.20 8.98
C HIS A 3 -9.21 9.26 8.46
N TRP A 4 -9.04 8.90 7.20
CA TRP A 4 -7.77 9.11 6.49
C TRP A 4 -7.37 10.59 6.56
N PRO A 5 -6.07 10.93 6.60
CA PRO A 5 -5.63 12.34 6.58
C PRO A 5 -6.20 13.04 5.35
N ASP A 6 -6.65 14.29 5.45
CA ASP A 6 -7.31 14.97 4.33
C ASP A 6 -6.33 15.31 3.18
N GLU A 7 -5.05 15.57 3.51
CA GLU A 7 -3.99 15.85 2.53
C GLU A 7 -2.65 15.22 2.95
N VAL A 8 -1.95 14.65 1.97
CA VAL A 8 -0.55 14.23 2.10
C VAL A 8 0.23 14.99 1.04
N PRO A 9 1.24 15.80 1.41
CA PRO A 9 2.08 16.49 0.43
C PRO A 9 2.74 15.48 -0.50
N ALA A 10 2.48 15.60 -1.79
CA ALA A 10 3.09 14.77 -2.82
C ALA A 10 4.06 15.64 -3.63
N ASP A 11 5.35 15.36 -3.53
CA ASP A 11 6.36 15.92 -4.43
C ASP A 11 6.39 15.10 -5.72
N ILE A 12 5.97 15.72 -6.83
CA ILE A 12 5.85 15.05 -8.13
C ILE A 12 6.76 15.67 -9.21
N HIS A 13 7.59 16.65 -8.88
CA HIS A 13 8.13 17.58 -9.87
C HIS A 13 9.28 17.03 -10.72
N ARG A 14 9.95 15.94 -10.30
CA ARG A 14 11.14 15.42 -11.03
C ARG A 14 10.79 14.49 -12.21
N PHE A 15 9.66 13.81 -12.16
CA PHE A 15 9.30 12.77 -13.14
C PHE A 15 7.93 12.97 -13.79
N SER A 16 7.27 14.10 -13.51
CA SER A 16 5.95 14.44 -14.06
C SER A 16 6.06 15.49 -15.17
N GLN A 17 4.99 15.64 -15.96
CA GLN A 17 4.90 16.74 -16.91
C GLN A 17 4.80 18.08 -16.15
N PRO A 18 5.23 19.20 -16.76
CA PRO A 18 5.30 20.50 -16.08
C PRO A 18 3.97 20.99 -15.48
N ASP A 19 2.84 20.54 -16.01
CA ASP A 19 1.46 20.89 -15.62
C ASP A 19 0.74 19.75 -14.87
N THR A 20 1.47 18.70 -14.47
CA THR A 20 0.87 17.63 -13.67
C THR A 20 0.63 18.11 -12.25
N GLU A 21 -0.62 17.99 -11.81
CA GLU A 21 -1.01 18.16 -10.42
C GLU A 21 -1.04 16.81 -9.69
N PRO A 22 -0.71 16.76 -8.39
CA PRO A 22 -0.85 15.53 -7.63
C PRO A 22 -2.30 15.04 -7.60
N THR A 23 -2.49 13.73 -7.73
CA THR A 23 -3.80 13.11 -7.53
C THR A 23 -4.31 13.46 -6.12
N PRO A 24 -5.50 14.08 -5.97
CA PRO A 24 -6.05 14.40 -4.67
C PRO A 24 -6.18 13.14 -3.80
N TRP A 25 -5.85 13.26 -2.52
CA TRP A 25 -5.86 12.11 -1.62
C TRP A 25 -7.25 11.47 -1.46
N SER A 26 -8.33 12.25 -1.59
CA SER A 26 -9.70 11.75 -1.60
C SER A 26 -9.95 10.72 -2.71
N VAL A 27 -9.33 10.89 -3.88
CA VAL A 27 -9.37 9.92 -4.99
C VAL A 27 -8.62 8.65 -4.60
N GLY A 28 -7.40 8.78 -4.08
CA GLY A 28 -6.59 7.65 -3.62
C GLY A 28 -7.28 6.82 -2.53
N SER A 29 -7.88 7.50 -1.55
CA SER A 29 -8.65 6.87 -0.46
C SER A 29 -9.87 6.10 -0.97
N LYS A 30 -10.56 6.61 -1.99
CA LYS A 30 -11.68 5.93 -2.63
C LYS A 30 -11.23 4.65 -3.35
N GLU A 31 -10.13 4.72 -4.12
CA GLU A 31 -9.55 3.55 -4.79
C GLU A 31 -9.09 2.49 -3.79
N ILE A 32 -8.38 2.89 -2.72
CA ILE A 32 -8.02 1.99 -1.61
C ILE A 32 -9.28 1.39 -0.99
N GLY A 33 -10.34 2.18 -0.82
CA GLY A 33 -11.64 1.78 -0.29
C GLY A 33 -12.39 0.77 -1.16
N ALA A 34 -12.24 0.83 -2.49
CA ALA A 34 -12.92 -0.03 -3.45
C ALA A 34 -12.13 -1.29 -3.83
N ALA A 35 -10.82 -1.32 -3.58
CA ALA A 35 -9.98 -2.45 -3.98
C ALA A 35 -10.25 -3.74 -3.18
N ASP A 36 -10.44 -4.85 -3.89
CA ASP A 36 -10.60 -6.18 -3.29
C ASP A 36 -9.26 -6.89 -3.05
N THR A 37 -8.27 -6.62 -3.90
CA THR A 37 -6.96 -7.28 -3.87
C THR A 37 -5.84 -6.27 -3.71
N PHE A 38 -4.90 -6.61 -2.83
CA PHE A 38 -3.65 -5.88 -2.64
C PHE A 38 -2.48 -6.83 -2.88
N TRP A 39 -1.38 -6.27 -3.35
CA TRP A 39 -0.10 -6.95 -3.48
C TRP A 39 0.85 -6.36 -2.45
N LEU A 40 1.31 -7.18 -1.53
CA LEU A 40 2.28 -6.79 -0.52
C LEU A 40 3.68 -7.15 -1.01
N SER A 41 4.53 -6.13 -1.14
CA SER A 41 5.96 -6.30 -1.40
C SER A 41 6.73 -6.12 -0.09
N ALA A 42 7.41 -7.18 0.34
CA ALA A 42 8.25 -7.18 1.54
C ALA A 42 9.68 -7.62 1.20
N VAL A 43 10.66 -7.16 1.96
CA VAL A 43 12.07 -7.45 1.71
C VAL A 43 12.49 -8.69 2.51
N ARG A 44 13.08 -9.70 1.85
CA ARG A 44 13.71 -10.83 2.53
C ARG A 44 14.97 -10.36 3.27
N ARG A 45 15.43 -11.11 4.28
CA ARG A 45 16.65 -10.82 5.05
C ARG A 45 17.90 -10.52 4.19
N VAL A 46 17.98 -11.10 2.98
CA VAL A 46 19.11 -10.91 2.04
C VAL A 46 18.74 -9.92 0.91
N GLY A 47 17.88 -8.94 1.20
CA GLY A 47 17.56 -7.81 0.32
C GLY A 47 16.63 -8.08 -0.86
N ARG A 48 16.33 -9.35 -1.18
CA ARG A 48 15.45 -9.69 -2.32
C ARG A 48 13.99 -9.34 -2.01
N PRO A 49 13.29 -8.59 -2.88
CA PRO A 49 11.87 -8.34 -2.72
C PRO A 49 11.06 -9.62 -2.92
N HIS A 50 9.94 -9.72 -2.21
CA HIS A 50 8.98 -10.82 -2.29
C HIS A 50 7.58 -10.24 -2.34
N VAL A 51 6.88 -10.49 -3.45
CA VAL A 51 5.53 -9.96 -3.71
C VAL A 51 4.51 -11.09 -3.63
N TYR A 52 3.38 -10.85 -2.97
CA TYR A 52 2.27 -11.80 -2.88
C TYR A 52 0.94 -11.07 -2.71
N ALA A 53 -0.13 -11.67 -3.23
CA ALA A 53 -1.49 -11.16 -3.03
C ALA A 53 -1.93 -11.35 -1.58
N VAL A 54 -2.63 -10.36 -1.03
CA VAL A 54 -3.25 -10.40 0.30
C VAL A 54 -4.69 -9.90 0.21
N GLY A 55 -5.59 -10.58 0.93
CA GLY A 55 -6.89 -10.00 1.29
C GLY A 55 -6.69 -8.89 2.32
N ARG A 56 -7.54 -7.87 2.28
CA ARG A 56 -7.40 -6.70 3.16
C ARG A 56 -8.63 -6.46 4.03
N ARG A 57 -8.40 -5.75 5.13
CA ARG A 57 -9.41 -5.05 5.92
C ARG A 57 -8.91 -3.63 6.17
N VAL A 58 -9.68 -2.62 5.82
CA VAL A 58 -9.33 -1.23 6.16
C VAL A 58 -10.06 -0.82 7.44
N ALA A 59 -9.29 -0.42 8.45
CA ALA A 59 -9.79 -0.01 9.75
C ALA A 59 -8.80 0.98 10.40
N ARG A 60 -9.32 1.99 11.11
CA ARG A 60 -8.52 2.99 11.85
C ARG A 60 -7.40 3.62 11.01
N CYS A 61 -7.74 4.03 9.79
CA CYS A 61 -6.83 4.73 8.89
C CYS A 61 -5.57 3.92 8.52
N ALA A 62 -5.71 2.59 8.54
CA ALA A 62 -4.68 1.64 8.17
C ALA A 62 -5.26 0.48 7.35
N ILE A 63 -4.39 -0.16 6.57
CA ILE A 63 -4.69 -1.40 5.85
C ILE A 63 -4.17 -2.56 6.69
N TRP A 64 -5.08 -3.45 7.08
CA TRP A 64 -4.80 -4.67 7.81
C TRP A 64 -4.90 -5.87 6.88
N PHE A 65 -4.08 -6.89 7.12
CA PHE A 65 -4.16 -8.19 6.48
C PHE A 65 -3.74 -9.27 7.49
N CYS A 66 -4.17 -10.51 7.26
CA CYS A 66 -3.80 -11.64 8.10
C CYS A 66 -2.64 -12.44 7.50
N THR A 67 -1.82 -13.02 8.36
CA THR A 67 -0.75 -13.96 7.97
C THR A 67 -0.50 -14.97 9.07
N GLY A 68 -0.25 -16.23 8.70
CA GLY A 68 0.26 -17.22 9.63
C GLY A 68 1.72 -16.94 10.03
N PRO A 69 2.13 -17.24 11.28
CA PRO A 69 3.49 -16.97 11.78
C PRO A 69 4.59 -17.67 10.97
N GLU A 70 4.25 -18.81 10.36
CA GLU A 70 5.19 -19.59 9.54
C GLU A 70 5.31 -19.13 8.09
N GLU A 71 4.41 -18.25 7.63
CA GLU A 71 4.42 -17.75 6.27
C GLU A 71 5.66 -16.87 6.00
N ARG A 72 6.11 -16.89 4.74
CA ARG A 72 7.28 -16.09 4.33
C ARG A 72 7.07 -14.60 4.59
N LYS A 73 5.84 -14.11 4.45
CA LYS A 73 5.51 -12.70 4.67
C LYS A 73 5.69 -12.27 6.13
N ALA A 74 5.24 -13.09 7.08
CA ALA A 74 5.44 -12.84 8.51
C ALA A 74 6.94 -12.79 8.84
N LYS A 75 7.69 -13.80 8.37
CA LYS A 75 9.15 -13.87 8.57
C LYS A 75 9.90 -12.69 7.96
N ASN A 76 9.45 -12.19 6.81
CA ASN A 76 10.02 -11.00 6.19
C ASN A 76 9.72 -9.74 7.02
N LEU A 77 8.47 -9.53 7.45
CA LEU A 77 8.06 -8.34 8.20
C LEU A 77 8.67 -8.28 9.60
N VAL A 78 8.89 -9.43 10.25
CA VAL A 78 9.62 -9.51 11.51
C VAL A 78 11.09 -9.10 11.33
N ALA A 79 11.72 -9.48 10.22
CA ALA A 79 13.10 -9.11 9.93
C ALA A 79 13.25 -7.67 9.41
N ASN A 80 12.25 -7.17 8.68
CA ASN A 80 12.19 -5.82 8.13
C ASN A 80 10.71 -5.38 8.00
N PRO A 81 10.23 -4.45 8.84
CA PRO A 81 8.84 -3.99 8.83
C PRO A 81 8.50 -3.09 7.64
N SER A 82 9.50 -2.63 6.87
CA SER A 82 9.26 -1.83 5.66
C SER A 82 8.64 -2.69 4.56
N CYS A 83 7.51 -2.22 4.04
CA CYS A 83 6.80 -2.88 2.95
C CYS A 83 6.05 -1.88 2.07
N ILE A 84 5.55 -2.36 0.94
CA ILE A 84 4.73 -1.59 0.00
C ILE A 84 3.45 -2.36 -0.26
N LEU A 85 2.31 -1.66 -0.24
CA LEU A 85 1.01 -2.20 -0.62
C LEU A 85 0.58 -1.56 -1.93
N THR A 86 0.57 -2.38 -2.98
CA THR A 86 0.07 -1.98 -4.29
C THR A 86 -1.37 -2.46 -4.43
N THR A 87 -2.21 -1.67 -5.08
CA THR A 87 -3.51 -2.14 -5.55
C THR A 87 -3.78 -1.63 -6.96
N GLY A 88 -4.70 -2.29 -7.65
CA GLY A 88 -5.14 -1.88 -8.98
C GLY A 88 -6.62 -2.21 -9.12
N SER A 89 -7.38 -1.23 -9.60
CA SER A 89 -8.76 -1.44 -10.02
C SER A 89 -8.78 -1.77 -11.51
N ALA A 90 -9.43 -2.86 -11.90
CA ALA A 90 -9.59 -3.22 -13.32
C ALA A 90 -10.42 -2.17 -14.10
N THR A 91 -11.17 -1.34 -13.39
CA THR A 91 -12.10 -0.34 -13.92
C THR A 91 -11.52 1.06 -14.03
N SER A 92 -10.32 1.32 -13.50
CA SER A 92 -9.71 2.65 -13.53
C SER A 92 -8.74 2.77 -14.73
N PRO A 93 -8.99 3.67 -15.71
CA PRO A 93 -8.12 3.82 -16.86
C PRO A 93 -6.74 4.43 -16.52
N THR A 94 -6.51 4.88 -15.28
CA THR A 94 -5.38 5.77 -14.95
C THR A 94 -4.41 5.25 -13.88
N ALA A 95 -4.56 4.07 -13.26
CA ALA A 95 -3.71 3.78 -12.10
C ALA A 95 -3.47 2.29 -11.77
N ARG A 96 -2.24 1.82 -12.05
CA ARG A 96 -1.53 0.92 -11.13
C ARG A 96 -0.79 1.78 -10.10
N SER A 97 -1.50 2.37 -9.16
CA SER A 97 -0.87 3.20 -8.13
C SER A 97 -0.15 2.32 -7.11
N THR A 98 1.15 2.59 -6.92
CA THR A 98 1.96 2.00 -5.87
C THR A 98 1.96 2.94 -4.67
N TRP A 99 1.40 2.49 -3.54
CA TRP A 99 1.37 3.28 -2.31
C TRP A 99 2.34 2.68 -1.29
N PHE A 100 3.16 3.53 -0.69
CA PHE A 100 4.08 3.15 0.37
C PHE A 100 3.35 3.26 1.71
N LEU A 101 3.14 2.13 2.38
CA LEU A 101 2.59 2.09 3.74
C LEU A 101 3.58 1.33 4.61
N THR A 102 4.05 1.95 5.68
CA THR A 102 4.80 1.26 6.74
C THR A 102 3.82 0.41 7.53
N ALA A 103 3.94 -0.92 7.43
CA ALA A 103 3.14 -1.83 8.25
C ALA A 103 3.75 -1.90 9.65
N GLY A 104 2.99 -1.44 10.66
CA GLY A 104 3.22 -1.84 12.04
C GLY A 104 2.63 -3.23 12.27
N LEU A 105 3.43 -4.16 12.77
CA LEU A 105 2.91 -5.43 13.29
C LEU A 105 2.25 -5.14 14.65
N CYS A 106 0.95 -5.41 14.79
CA CYS A 106 0.36 -5.56 16.12
C CYS A 106 0.70 -6.96 16.63
N GLY A 107 1.29 -7.03 17.83
CA GLY A 107 1.39 -8.25 18.62
C GLY A 107 0.04 -8.71 19.14
#